data_AF-X0UNB7-F1
#
_entry.id   AF-X0UNB7-F1
#
_cell.length_a   1.000
_cell.length_b   1.000
_cell.length_c   1.000
_cell.angle_alpha   90.00
_cell.angle_beta   90.00
_cell.angle_gamma   90.00
#
_symmetry.space_group_name_H-M   'P 1'
#
loop_
_entity.id
_entity.type
_entity.pdbx_description
1 polymer ?
#
loop_
_entity_poly.entity_id
_entity_poly.type
_entity_poly.pdbx_seq_one_letter_code
_entity_poly.pdbx_strand_id
1 'polypeptide(L)' 'ESQIYGVYGKLDGRVVFGRKEYRKTYAAKGIEHARELLGIDWMVDGEIQEAIPPAYTEYIGKYLLKAVEELSK' A
#
# COMPACT_ATOMS: atom_id res chain seq x y z
N GLU A 1 0.85 20.96 5.04
CA GLU A 1 1.46 19.68 5.45
C GLU A 1 0.86 18.55 4.62
N SER A 2 1.65 17.62 4.11
CA SER A 2 1.13 16.46 3.37
C SER A 2 0.64 15.40 4.37
N GLN A 3 -0.64 15.01 4.26
CA GLN A 3 -1.20 13.90 5.03
C GLN A 3 -0.74 12.57 4.44
N ILE A 4 -0.43 11.61 5.31
CA ILE A 4 -0.08 10.25 4.90
C ILE A 4 -1.35 9.41 4.91
N TYR A 5 -1.66 8.83 3.76
CA TYR A 5 -2.77 7.91 3.58
C TYR A 5 -2.27 6.49 3.40
N GLY A 6 -2.98 5.53 3.98
CA GLY A 6 -2.91 4.13 3.61
C GLY A 6 -4.31 3.67 3.20
N VAL A 7 -4.42 2.63 2.36
CA VAL A 7 -5.73 2.02 2.09
C VAL A 7 -6.23 1.28 3.34
N TYR A 8 -5.30 0.70 4.09
CA TYR A 8 -5.54 0.00 5.34
C TYR A 8 -5.58 0.96 6.53
N GLY A 9 -6.47 0.70 7.50
CA GLY A 9 -6.42 1.35 8.82
C GLY A 9 -7.77 1.91 9.27
N LYS A 10 -7.74 3.03 10.00
CA LYS A 10 -8.95 3.73 10.45
C LYS A 10 -8.98 5.15 9.91
N LEU A 11 -10.20 5.65 9.71
CA LEU A 11 -10.45 7.02 9.27
C LEU A 11 -10.11 8.07 10.34
N ASP A 12 -10.11 7.69 11.64
CA ASP A 12 -9.75 8.57 12.77
C ASP A 12 -8.24 8.84 12.90
N GLY A 13 -7.44 8.17 12.08
CA GLY A 13 -5.99 8.31 12.02
C GLY A 13 -5.28 7.47 13.11
N ARG A 14 -4.24 6.75 12.74
CA ARG A 14 -3.39 6.02 13.71
C ARG A 14 -2.01 6.65 13.80
N VAL A 15 -1.46 6.74 15.01
CA VAL A 15 -0.05 7.09 15.19
C VAL A 15 0.77 5.86 14.85
N VAL A 16 1.76 6.01 13.96
CA VAL A 16 2.68 4.92 13.64
C VAL A 16 3.52 4.61 14.87
N PHE A 17 3.47 3.36 15.33
CA PHE A 17 4.26 2.89 16.45
C PHE A 17 5.75 3.23 16.24
N GLY A 18 6.39 3.84 17.24
CA GLY A 18 7.79 4.26 17.17
C GLY A 18 8.04 5.62 16.51
N ARG A 19 7.03 6.29 15.92
CA ARG A 19 7.13 7.67 15.43
C ARG A 19 6.26 8.60 16.27
N LYS A 20 6.77 8.99 17.45
CA LYS A 20 6.10 9.91 18.40
C LYS A 20 5.88 11.31 17.83
N GLU A 21 6.59 11.69 16.77
CA GLU A 21 6.32 12.92 16.01
C GLU A 21 5.05 12.74 15.15
N TYR A 22 3.88 12.81 15.79
CA TYR A 22 2.51 13.17 15.34
C TYR A 22 2.04 12.92 13.88
N ARG A 23 2.74 12.15 13.05
CA ARG A 23 2.28 11.81 11.70
C ARG A 23 1.25 10.72 11.80
N LYS A 24 -0.01 11.14 11.89
CA LYS A 24 -1.18 10.28 11.77
C LYS A 24 -1.23 9.71 10.35
N THR A 25 -1.47 8.41 10.24
CA THR A 25 -1.83 7.74 9.00
C THR A 25 -3.33 7.54 8.95
N TYR A 26 -3.95 7.93 7.85
CA TYR A 26 -5.41 7.84 7.66
C TYR A 26 -5.74 6.75 6.66
N ALA A 27 -6.86 6.04 6.87
CA ALA A 27 -7.43 5.17 5.85
C ALA A 27 -7.91 5.97 4.62
N ALA A 28 -8.01 5.30 3.46
CA ALA A 28 -8.61 5.89 2.27
C ALA A 28 -10.04 6.36 2.53
N LYS A 29 -10.45 7.41 1.82
CA LYS A 29 -11.80 7.99 1.92
C LYS A 29 -12.68 7.41 0.82
N GLY A 30 -13.01 6.13 0.94
CA GLY A 30 -13.79 5.38 -0.05
C GLY A 30 -12.96 4.82 -1.21
N ILE A 31 -13.64 4.08 -2.09
CA ILE A 31 -13.03 3.27 -3.14
C ILE A 31 -12.21 4.09 -4.14
N GLU A 32 -12.73 5.21 -4.67
CA GLU A 32 -11.97 5.99 -5.67
C GLU A 32 -10.65 6.52 -5.11
N HIS A 33 -10.66 6.99 -3.85
CA HIS A 33 -9.43 7.43 -3.19
C HIS A 33 -8.47 6.25 -2.97
N ALA A 34 -8.97 5.04 -2.66
CA ALA A 34 -8.12 3.86 -2.55
C ALA A 34 -7.49 3.47 -3.91
N ARG A 35 -8.26 3.55 -5.00
CA ARG A 35 -7.80 3.29 -6.36
C ARG A 35 -6.69 4.25 -6.78
N GLU A 36 -6.87 5.54 -6.50
CA GLU A 36 -5.84 6.57 -6.75
C GLU A 36 -4.58 6.33 -5.93
N LEU A 37 -4.70 6.00 -4.64
CA LEU A 37 -3.56 5.77 -3.76
C LEU A 37 -2.73 4.54 -4.17
N LEU A 38 -3.38 3.48 -4.66
CA LEU A 38 -2.70 2.24 -5.05
C LEU A 38 -2.37 2.14 -6.54
N GLY A 39 -2.95 3.00 -7.38
CA GLY A 39 -2.85 2.89 -8.84
C GLY A 39 -3.57 1.64 -9.39
N ILE A 40 -4.71 1.26 -8.80
CA ILE A 40 -5.53 0.12 -9.23
C ILE A 40 -6.93 0.64 -9.49
N ASP A 41 -7.34 0.80 -10.75
CA ASP A 41 -8.62 1.42 -11.14
C ASP A 41 -9.81 0.44 -11.22
N TRP A 42 -9.55 -0.86 -11.27
CA TRP A 42 -10.56 -1.86 -11.60
C TRP A 42 -11.16 -2.62 -10.40
N MET A 43 -10.48 -2.65 -9.24
CA MET A 43 -10.92 -3.41 -8.07
C MET A 43 -12.11 -2.75 -7.35
N VAL A 44 -12.94 -3.54 -6.67
CA VAL A 44 -13.98 -3.05 -5.74
C VAL A 44 -13.48 -2.97 -4.30
N ASP A 45 -14.26 -2.34 -3.40
CA ASP A 45 -13.83 -1.98 -2.02
C ASP A 45 -13.26 -3.14 -1.20
N GLY A 46 -13.90 -4.31 -1.23
CA GLY A 46 -13.40 -5.49 -0.52
C GLY A 46 -12.12 -6.08 -1.13
N GLU A 47 -11.94 -5.97 -2.44
CA GLU A 47 -10.77 -6.52 -3.13
C GLU A 47 -9.54 -5.64 -2.92
N ILE A 48 -9.71 -4.31 -3.07
CA ILE A 48 -8.61 -3.36 -2.94
C ILE A 48 -8.07 -3.28 -1.50
N GLN A 49 -8.94 -3.52 -0.51
CA GLN A 49 -8.57 -3.59 0.90
C GLN A 49 -7.78 -4.84 1.27
N GLU A 50 -7.71 -5.85 0.40
CA GLU A 50 -6.93 -7.08 0.62
C GLU A 50 -5.78 -7.22 -0.39
N ALA A 51 -5.61 -6.23 -1.28
CA ALA A 51 -4.65 -6.27 -2.37
C ALA A 51 -3.25 -5.77 -1.95
N ILE A 52 -2.22 -6.57 -2.20
CA ILE A 52 -0.83 -6.10 -2.08
C ILE A 52 -0.62 -4.95 -3.09
N PRO A 53 -0.16 -3.76 -2.66
CA PRO A 53 0.09 -2.64 -3.56
C PRO A 53 1.01 -3.03 -4.75
N PRO A 54 0.73 -2.59 -5.99
CA PRO A 54 1.54 -2.93 -7.16
C PRO A 54 3.02 -2.57 -7.00
N ALA A 55 3.31 -1.43 -6.36
CA ALA A 55 4.66 -0.99 -6.05
C ALA A 55 5.43 -1.98 -5.15
N TYR A 56 4.74 -2.63 -4.20
CA TYR A 56 5.35 -3.63 -3.32
C TYR A 56 5.59 -4.93 -4.07
N THR A 57 4.60 -5.35 -4.88
CA THR A 57 4.72 -6.52 -5.76
C THR A 57 5.89 -6.36 -6.73
N GLU A 58 6.06 -5.20 -7.37
CA GLU A 58 7.18 -4.93 -8.27
C GLU A 58 8.52 -4.96 -7.53
N TYR A 59 8.60 -4.31 -6.37
CA TYR A 59 9.82 -4.27 -5.57
C TYR A 59 10.29 -5.69 -5.22
N ILE A 60 9.40 -6.52 -4.67
CA ILE A 60 9.72 -7.91 -4.30
C ILE A 60 9.98 -8.77 -5.55
N GLY A 61 9.18 -8.57 -6.61
CA GLY A 61 9.29 -9.31 -7.86
C GLY A 61 10.66 -9.19 -8.52
N LYS A 62 11.31 -8.02 -8.43
CA LYS A 62 12.69 -7.82 -8.93
C LYS A 62 13.70 -8.76 -8.27
N TYR A 63 13.58 -8.98 -6.96
CA TYR A 63 14.46 -9.91 -6.24
C TYR A 63 14.15 -11.36 -6.61
N LEU A 64 12.88 -11.71 -6.76
CA LEU A 64 12.45 -13.05 -7.16
C LEU A 64 12.99 -13.40 -8.56
N LEU A 65 12.84 -12.51 -9.53
CA LEU A 65 13.35 -12.70 -10.90
C LEU A 65 14.87 -12.93 -10.88
N LYS A 66 15.61 -12.10 -10.15
CA LYS A 66 17.06 -12.27 -10.00
C LYS A 66 17.42 -13.64 -9.41
N ALA A 67 16.71 -14.08 -8.37
CA ALA A 67 16.97 -15.38 -7.74
C ALA A 67 16.69 -16.55 -8.70
N VAL A 68 15.62 -16.48 -9.50
CA VAL A 68 15.29 -17.49 -10.51
C VAL A 68 16.34 -17.53 -11.63
N GLU A 69 16.81 -16.38 -12.09
CA GLU A 69 17.89 -16.28 -13.07
C GLU A 69 19.20 -16.88 -12.57
N GLU A 70 19.53 -16.70 -11.29
CA GLU A 70 20.75 -17.27 -10.68
C GLU A 70 20.67 -18.79 -10.55
N LEU A 71 19.52 -19.34 -10.18
CA LEU A 71 19.31 -20.79 -10.06
C LEU A 71 19.26 -21.53 -11.42
N SER A 72 18.97 -20.80 -12.50
CA SER A 72 18.86 -21.36 -13.85
C SER A 72 20.21 -21.42 -14.59
N LYS A 73 21.29 -20.90 -13.98
CA LYS A 73 22.66 -20.95 -14.50
C LYS A 73 23.38 -22.20 -13.99
#